data_AF-A0A8S2X6D2-F1
#
_entry.id   AF-A0A8S2X6D2-F1
#
_cell.length_a   1.000
_cell.length_b   1.000
_cell.length_c   1.000
_cell.angle_alpha   90.00
_cell.angle_beta   90.00
_cell.angle_gamma   90.00
#
_symmetry.space_group_name_H-M   'P 1'
#
loop_
_entity.id
_entity.type
_entity.pdbx_description
1 polymer ?
#
loop_
_entity_poly.entity_id
_entity_poly.type
_entity_poly.pdbx_seq_one_letter_code
_entity_poly.pdbx_strand_id
1 'polypeptide(L)'
;EQLNTAHVCPGARLKFVPDTDTAVGLFHRNSLECSKCHKYTDAPNFPPKYPIESTVQEPNARLYTVSAATGLGYEAISTLMSSLCLSITTKKHFEQTHKVYSTLHEFAQKQFHLLINNIRQSANIHDLDSILNVYVSFDGTWKRRGHISNYGIVFLIHVETGYCIDYEVLSLRCETCDTKKIPAN
;
A
#
# COMPACT_ATOMS: atom_id res chain seq x y z
N GLU A 1 -31.94 -2.12 2.56
CA GLU A 1 -32.33 -2.31 3.98
C GLU A 1 -31.69 -1.31 4.96
N GLN A 2 -30.38 -1.02 4.90
CA GLN A 2 -29.70 -0.16 5.90
C GLN A 2 -30.19 1.32 5.99
N LEU A 3 -30.87 1.84 4.97
CA LEU A 3 -31.39 3.22 4.97
C LEU A 3 -32.74 3.38 5.72
N ASN A 4 -33.58 2.34 5.75
CA ASN A 4 -34.87 2.38 6.46
C ASN A 4 -34.71 2.42 7.98
N THR A 5 -33.58 1.93 8.50
CA THR A 5 -33.22 2.00 9.92
C THR A 5 -32.63 3.34 10.33
N ALA A 6 -32.09 4.13 9.39
CA ALA A 6 -31.47 5.42 9.70
C ALA A 6 -32.50 6.56 9.86
N HIS A 7 -33.64 6.49 9.15
CA HIS A 7 -34.61 7.58 9.16
C HIS A 7 -36.04 7.18 8.76
N VAL A 8 -37.05 7.51 9.59
CA VAL A 8 -38.44 6.98 9.49
C VAL A 8 -39.48 8.05 9.16
N CYS A 9 -39.12 9.19 8.56
CA CYS A 9 -40.11 10.21 8.20
C CYS A 9 -40.93 9.82 6.95
N PRO A 10 -42.27 9.64 7.06
CA PRO A 10 -43.09 9.24 5.92
C PRO A 10 -43.12 10.32 4.83
N GLY A 11 -42.81 9.91 3.59
CA GLY A 11 -42.76 10.80 2.43
C GLY A 11 -41.57 11.77 2.41
N ALA A 12 -40.60 11.64 3.32
CA ALA A 12 -39.37 12.43 3.28
C ALA A 12 -38.40 11.92 2.23
N ARG A 13 -37.60 12.82 1.67
CA ARG A 13 -36.45 12.48 0.82
C ARG A 13 -35.17 12.70 1.63
N LEU A 14 -34.19 11.83 1.45
CA LEU A 14 -32.85 12.04 1.98
C LEU A 14 -32.03 12.82 0.95
N LYS A 15 -31.46 13.94 1.38
CA LYS A 15 -30.51 14.73 0.60
C LYS A 15 -29.11 14.33 1.03
N PHE A 16 -28.26 14.07 0.06
CA PHE A 16 -26.84 13.87 0.33
C PHE A 16 -26.17 15.21 0.60
N VAL A 17 -25.48 15.31 1.74
CA VAL A 17 -24.72 16.48 2.16
C VAL A 17 -23.27 16.03 2.35
N PRO A 18 -22.37 16.32 1.39
CA PRO A 18 -20.96 16.04 1.56
C PRO A 18 -20.37 16.95 2.64
N ASP A 19 -19.61 16.38 3.57
CA ASP A 19 -18.78 17.17 4.48
C ASP A 19 -17.48 17.53 3.76
N THR A 20 -17.32 18.82 3.44
CA THR A 20 -16.13 19.34 2.78
C THR A 20 -14.98 19.59 3.75
N ASP A 21 -15.27 19.74 5.05
CA ASP A 21 -14.26 20.14 6.05
C ASP A 21 -13.47 18.93 6.56
N THR A 22 -14.04 17.73 6.49
CA THR A 22 -13.37 16.48 6.87
C THR A 22 -12.79 15.71 5.69
N ALA A 23 -12.74 16.32 4.51
CA ALA A 23 -12.17 15.72 3.31
C ALA A 23 -10.67 15.44 3.47
N VAL A 24 -10.27 14.17 3.37
CA VAL A 24 -8.87 13.73 3.36
C VAL A 24 -8.63 12.85 2.15
N GLY A 25 -8.15 13.45 1.05
CA GLY A 25 -7.95 12.76 -0.22
C GLY A 25 -9.24 12.19 -0.79
N LEU A 26 -9.31 10.86 -0.96
CA LEU A 26 -10.50 10.17 -1.44
C LEU A 26 -11.55 9.91 -0.35
N PHE A 27 -11.20 10.19 0.91
CA PHE A 27 -12.12 10.03 2.02
C PHE A 27 -12.90 11.32 2.27
N HIS A 28 -14.23 11.21 2.27
CA HIS A 28 -15.15 12.27 2.66
C HIS A 28 -16.11 11.70 3.69
N ARG A 29 -16.32 12.40 4.82
CA ARG A 29 -17.46 12.07 5.68
C ARG A 29 -18.72 12.53 4.94
N ASN A 30 -19.65 11.62 4.74
CA ASN A 30 -20.87 11.95 4.02
C ASN A 30 -22.02 11.89 5.01
N SER A 31 -22.92 12.85 4.92
CA SER A 31 -24.12 12.91 5.74
C SER A 31 -25.35 12.87 4.84
N LEU A 32 -26.45 12.34 5.38
CA LEU A 32 -27.76 12.38 4.76
C LEU A 32 -28.64 13.29 5.61
N GLU A 33 -29.24 14.30 4.98
CA GLU A 33 -30.20 15.20 5.62
C GLU A 33 -31.63 14.80 5.23
N CYS A 34 -32.52 14.67 6.21
CA CYS A 34 -33.95 14.53 5.93
C CYS A 34 -34.57 15.85 5.47
N SER A 35 -35.25 15.83 4.31
CA SER A 35 -35.94 17.00 3.76
C SER A 35 -37.12 17.53 4.60
N LYS A 36 -37.56 16.79 5.62
CA LYS A 36 -38.80 17.08 6.39
C LYS A 36 -38.51 17.51 7.82
N CYS A 37 -37.58 16.85 8.51
CA CYS A 37 -37.22 17.15 9.89
C CYS A 37 -35.79 17.69 10.05
N HIS A 38 -35.05 17.84 8.95
CA HIS A 38 -33.68 18.38 8.93
C HIS A 38 -32.70 17.68 9.87
N LYS A 39 -32.98 16.42 10.21
CA LYS A 39 -32.05 15.58 10.98
C LYS A 39 -31.00 15.00 10.04
N TYR A 40 -29.76 15.00 10.51
CA TYR A 40 -28.63 14.40 9.83
C TYR A 40 -28.43 12.96 10.32
N THR A 41 -28.08 12.08 9.41
CA THR A 41 -27.57 10.74 9.69
C THR A 41 -26.25 10.58 8.96
N ASP A 42 -25.23 9.99 9.58
CA ASP A 42 -24.03 9.61 8.84
C ASP A 42 -24.45 8.72 7.67
N ALA A 43 -24.01 9.07 6.45
CA ALA A 43 -24.19 8.18 5.32
C ALA A 43 -23.40 6.90 5.59
N PRO A 44 -23.87 5.73 5.12
CA PRO A 44 -23.07 4.52 5.13
C PRO A 44 -21.91 4.70 4.14
N ASN A 45 -20.90 5.47 4.52
CA ASN A 45 -19.58 5.30 3.98
C ASN A 45 -19.19 3.85 4.29
N PHE A 46 -18.65 3.16 3.29
CA PHE A 46 -18.19 1.77 3.36
C PHE A 46 -17.70 1.39 4.77
N PRO A 47 -18.15 0.23 5.28
CA PRO A 47 -18.39 0.00 6.70
C PRO A 47 -17.20 0.37 7.59
N PRO A 48 -17.44 0.94 8.78
CA PRO A 48 -16.44 1.05 9.83
C PRO A 48 -16.22 -0.35 10.43
N LYS A 49 -15.61 -1.26 9.67
CA LYS A 49 -15.13 -2.55 10.19
C LYS A 49 -13.66 -2.51 10.58
N TYR A 50 -12.97 -1.40 10.33
CA TYR A 50 -11.62 -1.18 10.81
C TYR A 50 -11.65 -0.13 11.93
N PRO A 51 -10.84 -0.32 12.98
CA PRO A 51 -10.73 0.65 14.05
C PRO A 51 -10.44 2.02 13.45
N ILE A 52 -11.23 3.02 13.84
CA ILE A 52 -11.07 4.44 13.48
C ILE A 52 -9.67 4.97 13.89
N GLU A 53 -8.94 4.20 14.70
CA GLU A 53 -7.56 4.44 15.13
C GLU A 53 -6.50 4.25 14.03
N SER A 54 -6.86 3.69 12.88
CA SER A 54 -5.90 3.62 11.78
C SER A 54 -5.67 5.03 11.21
N THR A 55 -4.43 5.52 11.28
CA THR A 55 -4.01 6.83 10.74
C THR A 55 -4.29 7.04 9.24
N VAL A 56 -4.82 6.03 8.55
CA VAL A 56 -5.05 6.02 7.10
C VAL A 56 -6.49 5.61 6.81
N GLN A 57 -7.26 6.49 6.16
CA GLN A 57 -8.60 6.13 5.72
C GLN A 57 -8.56 5.08 4.61
N GLU A 58 -9.47 4.10 4.65
CA GLU A 58 -9.44 2.92 3.77
C GLU A 58 -9.38 3.25 2.26
N PRO A 59 -10.14 4.23 1.73
CA PRO A 59 -10.05 4.60 0.32
C PRO A 59 -8.65 5.06 -0.09
N ASN A 60 -7.97 5.79 0.81
CA ASN A 60 -6.60 6.24 0.57
C ASN A 60 -5.61 5.07 0.68
N ALA A 61 -5.82 4.15 1.62
CA ALA A 61 -4.99 2.95 1.76
C ALA A 61 -5.02 2.11 0.46
N ARG A 62 -6.20 1.92 -0.14
CA ARG A 62 -6.33 1.25 -1.45
C ARG A 62 -5.57 1.98 -2.55
N LEU A 63 -5.68 3.30 -2.60
CA LEU A 63 -4.93 4.11 -3.58
C LEU A 63 -3.42 3.91 -3.42
N TYR A 64 -2.92 3.88 -2.19
CA TYR A 64 -1.50 3.63 -1.90
C TYR A 64 -1.07 2.22 -2.30
N THR A 65 -1.90 1.20 -2.08
CA THR A 65 -1.63 -0.17 -2.55
C THR A 65 -1.55 -0.23 -4.07
N VAL A 66 -2.46 0.41 -4.78
CA VAL A 66 -2.43 0.48 -6.26
C VAL A 66 -1.18 1.21 -6.74
N SER A 67 -0.84 2.34 -6.11
CA SER A 67 0.41 3.06 -6.38
C SER A 67 1.63 2.14 -6.21
N ALA A 68 1.70 1.40 -5.11
CA ALA A 68 2.79 0.48 -4.83
C ALA A 68 2.87 -0.66 -5.85
N ALA A 69 1.73 -1.26 -6.20
CA ALA A 69 1.66 -2.35 -7.16
C ALA A 69 1.99 -1.93 -8.60
N THR A 70 1.69 -0.69 -8.97
CA THR A 70 1.95 -0.15 -10.32
C THR A 70 3.28 0.59 -10.44
N GLY A 71 3.96 0.86 -9.32
CA GLY A 71 5.18 1.67 -9.28
C GLY A 71 4.94 3.14 -9.65
N LEU A 72 3.70 3.61 -9.59
CA LEU A 72 3.33 5.00 -9.87
C LEU A 72 3.50 5.85 -8.62
N GLY A 73 4.45 6.79 -8.67
CA GLY A 73 4.66 7.75 -7.59
C GLY A 73 3.55 8.80 -7.49
N TYR A 74 3.65 9.65 -6.48
CA TYR A 74 2.65 10.69 -6.16
C TYR A 74 2.24 11.53 -7.37
N GLU A 75 3.19 12.04 -8.16
CA GLU A 75 2.89 12.92 -9.30
C GLU A 75 2.05 12.24 -10.37
N ALA A 76 2.33 10.96 -10.66
CA ALA A 76 1.58 10.19 -11.65
C ALA A 76 0.16 9.90 -11.17
N ILE A 77 0.00 9.52 -9.90
CA ILE A 77 -1.32 9.31 -9.31
C ILE A 77 -2.10 10.62 -9.20
N SER A 78 -1.44 11.72 -8.81
CA SER A 78 -2.04 13.07 -8.75
C SER A 78 -2.58 13.51 -10.12
N THR A 79 -1.81 13.28 -11.18
CA THR A 79 -2.22 13.56 -12.57
C THR A 79 -3.45 12.72 -12.97
N LEU A 80 -3.45 11.42 -12.64
CA LEU A 80 -4.57 10.53 -12.90
C LEU A 80 -5.84 10.97 -12.14
N MET A 81 -5.72 11.25 -10.84
CA MET A 81 -6.83 11.70 -10.01
C MET A 81 -7.40 13.02 -10.52
N SER A 82 -6.54 13.98 -10.86
CA SER A 82 -6.95 15.26 -11.45
C SER A 82 -7.69 15.06 -12.78
N SER A 83 -7.25 14.11 -13.61
CA SER A 83 -7.91 13.77 -14.88
C SER A 83 -9.30 13.15 -14.69
N LEU A 84 -9.54 12.52 -13.52
CA LEU A 84 -10.82 11.97 -13.12
C LEU A 84 -11.66 12.94 -12.27
N CYS A 85 -11.19 14.18 -12.10
CA CYS A 85 -11.79 15.17 -11.19
C CYS A 85 -11.92 14.67 -9.74
N LEU A 86 -10.97 13.84 -9.29
CA LEU A 86 -10.89 13.30 -7.93
C LEU A 86 -9.82 14.02 -7.11
N SER A 87 -10.11 14.22 -5.83
CA SER A 87 -9.16 14.75 -4.85
C SER A 87 -8.16 13.67 -4.41
N ILE A 88 -6.90 14.06 -4.17
CA ILE A 88 -5.87 13.17 -3.61
C ILE A 88 -5.37 13.71 -2.26
N THR A 89 -4.87 12.81 -1.41
CA THR A 89 -4.20 13.18 -0.17
C THR A 89 -2.94 14.00 -0.44
N THR A 90 -2.45 14.74 0.57
CA THR A 90 -1.17 15.43 0.43
C THR A 90 -0.01 14.45 0.22
N LYS A 91 1.08 14.91 -0.40
CA LYS A 91 2.31 14.13 -0.60
C LYS A 91 2.82 13.46 0.69
N LYS A 92 2.76 14.17 1.82
CA LYS A 92 3.12 13.64 3.16
C LYS A 92 2.27 12.44 3.58
N HIS A 93 0.98 12.43 3.24
CA HIS A 93 0.12 11.28 3.52
C HIS A 93 0.36 10.17 2.51
N PHE A 94 0.66 10.52 1.26
CA PHE A 94 1.01 9.55 0.22
C PHE A 94 2.31 8.79 0.53
N GLU A 95 3.25 9.41 1.24
CA GLU A 95 4.47 8.75 1.76
C GLU A 95 4.17 7.56 2.69
N GLN A 96 2.92 7.37 3.14
CA GLN A 96 2.48 6.13 3.80
C GLN A 96 2.57 4.90 2.89
N THR A 97 2.71 5.06 1.57
CA THR A 97 3.15 4.00 0.64
C THR A 97 4.43 3.30 1.12
N HIS A 98 5.35 4.00 1.80
CA HIS A 98 6.52 3.37 2.40
C HIS A 98 6.17 2.31 3.44
N LYS A 99 5.09 2.49 4.22
CA LYS A 99 4.61 1.47 5.17
C LYS A 99 4.09 0.23 4.43
N VAL A 100 3.47 0.42 3.27
CA VAL A 100 3.04 -0.71 2.42
C VAL A 100 4.25 -1.50 1.95
N TYR A 101 5.29 -0.81 1.46
CA TYR A 101 6.53 -1.48 1.04
C TYR A 101 7.25 -2.20 2.19
N SER A 102 7.32 -1.61 3.40
CA SER A 102 7.93 -2.28 4.55
C SER A 102 7.16 -3.52 4.98
N THR A 103 5.82 -3.46 5.00
CA THR A 103 4.99 -4.64 5.30
C THR A 103 5.15 -5.74 4.24
N LEU A 104 5.24 -5.37 2.96
CA LEU A 104 5.50 -6.34 1.88
C LEU A 104 6.89 -6.98 2.03
N HIS A 105 7.91 -6.21 2.39
CA HIS A 105 9.26 -6.70 2.65
C HIS A 105 9.27 -7.70 3.81
N GLU A 106 8.66 -7.36 4.95
CA GLU A 106 8.54 -8.27 6.10
C GLU A 106 7.78 -9.55 5.74
N PHE A 107 6.73 -9.43 4.92
CA PHE A 107 5.99 -10.60 4.44
C PHE A 107 6.88 -11.50 3.58
N ALA A 108 7.62 -10.93 2.63
CA ALA A 108 8.55 -11.69 1.78
C ALA A 108 9.62 -12.41 2.62
N GLN A 109 10.25 -11.72 3.57
CA GLN A 109 11.23 -12.31 4.49
C GLN A 109 10.67 -13.49 5.28
N LYS A 110 9.43 -13.37 5.80
CA LYS A 110 8.75 -14.48 6.49
C LYS A 110 8.55 -15.68 5.56
N GLN A 111 8.16 -15.46 4.30
CA GLN A 111 8.01 -16.55 3.34
C GLN A 111 9.35 -17.23 3.03
N PHE A 112 10.43 -16.47 2.86
CA PHE A 112 11.76 -17.04 2.66
C PHE A 112 12.22 -17.89 3.85
N HIS A 113 12.03 -17.40 5.08
CA HIS A 113 12.35 -18.19 6.27
C HIS A 113 11.57 -19.51 6.33
N LEU A 114 10.28 -19.49 6.01
CA LEU A 114 9.46 -20.71 5.96
C LEU A 114 9.96 -21.68 4.90
N LEU A 115 10.30 -21.18 3.70
CA LEU A 115 10.81 -21.98 2.62
C LEU A 115 12.17 -22.63 2.97
N ILE A 116 13.11 -21.85 3.52
CA ILE A 116 14.41 -22.37 3.97
C ILE A 116 14.24 -23.44 5.05
N ASN A 117 13.31 -23.25 5.99
CA ASN A 117 13.02 -24.26 7.01
C ASN A 117 12.47 -25.56 6.39
N ASN A 118 11.61 -25.46 5.38
CA ASN A 118 11.10 -26.63 4.67
C ASN A 118 12.22 -27.35 3.90
N ILE A 119 13.13 -26.61 3.27
CA ILE A 119 14.30 -27.19 2.58
C ILE A 119 15.20 -27.91 3.60
N ARG A 120 15.50 -27.29 4.75
CA ARG A 120 16.27 -27.92 5.84
C ARG A 120 15.65 -29.23 6.32
N GLN A 121 14.33 -29.24 6.53
CA GLN A 121 13.60 -30.44 6.92
C GLN A 121 13.70 -31.54 5.86
N SER A 122 13.56 -31.20 4.57
CA SER A 122 13.70 -32.18 3.48
C SER A 122 15.12 -32.77 3.39
N ALA A 123 16.14 -32.02 3.81
CA ALA A 123 17.52 -32.47 3.91
C ALA A 123 17.84 -33.23 5.21
N ASN A 124 16.83 -33.48 6.07
CA ASN A 124 17.00 -34.06 7.42
C ASN A 124 17.97 -33.28 8.33
N ILE A 125 18.08 -31.96 8.11
CA ILE A 125 18.89 -31.07 8.91
C ILE A 125 17.99 -30.41 9.95
N HIS A 126 18.17 -30.78 11.21
CA HIS A 126 17.38 -30.27 12.33
C HIS A 126 18.09 -29.19 13.15
N ASP A 127 19.40 -29.05 12.98
CA ASP A 127 20.19 -28.02 13.65
C ASP A 127 20.08 -26.69 12.90
N LEU A 128 19.60 -25.65 13.59
CA LEU A 128 19.39 -24.32 13.01
C LEU A 128 20.70 -23.60 12.70
N ASP A 129 21.78 -23.92 13.40
CA ASP A 129 23.09 -23.29 13.23
C ASP A 129 23.95 -24.00 12.17
N SER A 130 23.51 -25.16 11.70
CA SER A 130 24.21 -25.90 10.66
C SER A 130 24.13 -25.21 9.29
N ILE A 131 25.24 -25.29 8.55
CA ILE A 131 25.33 -24.75 7.19
C ILE A 131 24.58 -25.68 6.24
N LEU A 132 23.57 -25.14 5.59
CA LEU A 132 22.85 -25.80 4.52
C LEU A 132 23.45 -25.37 3.17
N ASN A 133 24.02 -26.32 2.44
CA ASN A 133 24.46 -26.09 1.06
C ASN A 133 23.28 -26.34 0.11
N VAL A 134 22.95 -25.34 -0.70
CA VAL A 134 21.88 -25.41 -1.71
C VAL A 134 22.37 -24.96 -3.07
N TYR A 135 21.83 -25.58 -4.11
CA TYR A 135 22.00 -25.09 -5.47
C TYR A 135 21.01 -23.98 -5.76
N VAL A 136 21.54 -22.87 -6.26
CA VAL A 136 20.78 -21.65 -6.51
C VAL A 136 21.02 -21.15 -7.93
N SER A 137 19.97 -20.63 -8.53
CA SER A 137 20.02 -19.83 -9.76
C SER A 137 19.70 -18.38 -9.41
N PHE A 138 20.18 -17.45 -10.24
CA PHE A 138 19.93 -16.02 -10.08
C PHE A 138 19.15 -15.53 -11.29
N ASP A 139 18.11 -14.74 -11.05
CA ASP A 139 17.41 -13.97 -12.08
C ASP A 139 17.21 -12.55 -11.58
N GLY A 140 17.09 -11.57 -12.48
CA GLY A 140 16.98 -10.20 -12.06
C GLY A 140 16.54 -9.27 -13.17
N THR A 141 15.96 -8.14 -12.78
CA THR A 141 15.53 -7.10 -13.71
C THR A 141 16.11 -5.75 -13.34
N TRP A 142 16.35 -4.94 -14.35
CA TRP A 142 16.94 -3.62 -14.22
C TRP A 142 16.02 -2.58 -14.84
N LYS A 143 15.70 -1.53 -14.09
CA LYS A 143 14.93 -0.41 -14.64
C LYS A 143 15.84 0.44 -15.51
N ARG A 144 15.80 0.22 -16.82
CA ARG A 144 16.48 1.05 -17.82
C ARG A 144 15.66 2.32 -18.08
N ARG A 145 16.17 3.51 -17.75
CA ARG A 145 15.61 4.79 -18.25
C ARG A 145 16.67 5.45 -19.13
N GLY A 146 16.56 5.30 -20.45
CA GLY A 146 17.62 5.68 -21.38
C GLY A 146 18.83 4.74 -21.27
N HIS A 147 20.06 5.27 -21.37
CA HIS A 147 21.30 4.49 -21.33
C HIS A 147 21.80 4.11 -19.92
N ILE A 148 21.08 4.50 -18.86
CA ILE A 148 21.52 4.27 -17.46
C ILE A 148 20.40 3.57 -16.68
N SER A 149 20.76 2.51 -15.96
CA SER A 149 19.85 1.81 -15.03
C SER A 149 20.15 2.28 -13.63
N ASN A 150 19.21 2.95 -12.96
CA ASN A 150 19.45 3.48 -11.61
C ASN A 150 19.13 2.45 -10.51
N TYR A 151 18.28 1.48 -10.81
CA TYR A 151 17.80 0.47 -9.86
C TYR A 151 17.68 -0.88 -10.55
N GLY A 152 18.07 -1.93 -9.83
CA GLY A 152 17.89 -3.32 -10.22
C GLY A 152 17.43 -4.15 -9.04
N ILE A 153 16.84 -5.30 -9.33
CA ILE A 153 16.50 -6.31 -8.35
C ILE A 153 17.00 -7.65 -8.86
N VAL A 154 17.62 -8.42 -7.97
CA VAL A 154 18.11 -9.77 -8.23
C VAL A 154 17.44 -10.70 -7.24
N PHE A 155 16.94 -11.84 -7.72
CA PHE A 155 16.29 -12.88 -6.96
C PHE A 155 17.19 -14.11 -6.92
N LEU A 156 17.32 -14.68 -5.73
CA LEU A 156 17.98 -15.95 -5.49
C LEU A 156 16.92 -17.04 -5.50
N ILE A 157 17.02 -17.98 -6.43
CA ILE A 157 16.02 -19.01 -6.68
C ILE A 157 16.62 -20.37 -6.37
N HIS A 158 15.99 -21.13 -5.48
CA HIS A 158 16.42 -22.49 -5.17
C HIS A 158 16.08 -23.44 -6.33
N VAL A 159 17.11 -24.07 -6.91
CA VAL A 159 17.01 -24.79 -8.20
C VAL A 159 16.00 -25.94 -8.16
N GLU A 160 15.95 -26.69 -7.06
CA GLU A 160 15.09 -27.88 -6.98
C GLU A 160 13.61 -27.52 -6.86
N THR A 161 13.31 -26.46 -6.11
CA THR A 161 11.91 -26.05 -5.86
C THR A 161 11.41 -25.00 -6.85
N GLY A 162 12.31 -24.28 -7.52
CA GLY A 162 11.98 -23.13 -8.36
C GLY A 162 11.49 -21.90 -7.58
N TYR A 163 11.51 -21.93 -6.24
CA TYR A 163 11.05 -20.80 -5.42
C TYR A 163 12.18 -19.82 -5.09
N CYS A 164 11.81 -18.55 -4.99
CA CYS A 164 12.69 -17.48 -4.52
C CYS A 164 12.94 -17.65 -3.02
N ILE A 165 14.21 -17.70 -2.63
CA ILE A 165 14.67 -17.83 -1.23
C ILE A 165 15.30 -16.54 -0.69
N ASP A 166 15.66 -15.61 -1.56
CA ASP A 166 16.17 -14.29 -1.17
C ASP A 166 16.07 -13.30 -2.34
N TYR A 167 16.20 -12.00 -2.08
CA TYR A 167 16.39 -10.99 -3.13
C TYR A 167 17.24 -9.82 -2.65
N GLU A 168 17.92 -9.17 -3.58
CA GLU A 168 18.70 -7.97 -3.34
C GLU A 168 18.27 -6.83 -4.27
N VAL A 169 18.06 -5.64 -3.70
CA VAL A 169 17.76 -4.42 -4.46
C VAL A 169 19.04 -3.61 -4.62
N LEU A 170 19.50 -3.52 -5.87
CA LEU A 170 20.71 -2.79 -6.22
C LEU A 170 20.35 -1.39 -6.70
N SER A 171 21.05 -0.37 -6.20
CA SER A 171 20.86 1.02 -6.63
C SER A 171 22.20 1.69 -6.90
N LEU A 172 22.32 2.36 -8.06
CA LEU A 172 23.45 3.24 -8.35
C LEU A 172 23.32 4.61 -7.66
N ARG A 173 22.15 4.89 -7.05
CA ARG A 173 21.86 6.14 -6.36
C ARG A 173 21.40 5.85 -4.93
N CYS A 174 22.12 6.38 -3.95
CA CYS A 174 21.66 6.36 -2.56
C CYS A 174 20.87 7.64 -2.27
N GLU A 175 19.56 7.53 -2.11
CA GLU A 175 18.69 8.69 -1.82
C GLU A 175 19.08 9.38 -0.49
N THR A 176 19.49 8.60 0.51
CA THR A 176 20.00 9.12 1.78
C THR A 176 21.27 9.94 1.61
N CYS A 177 22.17 9.53 0.72
CA CYS A 177 23.38 10.29 0.44
C CYS A 177 23.07 11.56 -0.37
N ASP A 178 22.10 11.52 -1.26
CA ASP A 178 21.73 12.68 -2.07
C ASP A 178 20.92 13.73 -1.29
N THR A 179 20.10 13.32 -0.32
CA THR A 179 19.40 14.24 0.58
C THR A 179 20.37 14.95 1.54
N LYS A 180 21.44 14.28 1.97
CA LYS A 180 22.48 14.88 2.84
C LYS A 180 23.43 15.86 2.12
N LYS A 181 23.42 15.92 0.78
CA LYS A 181 24.22 16.88 0.00
C LYS A 181 23.63 18.28 -0.06
N ILE A 182 22.40 18.48 0.42
CA ILE A 182 21.81 19.82 0.55
C ILE A 182 22.32 20.39 1.89
N PRO A 183 23.22 21.38 1.89
CA PRO A 183 23.59 22.04 3.14
C PRO A 183 22.32 22.63 3.76
N ALA A 184 22.14 22.38 5.06
CA ALA A 184 21.12 23.06 5.84
C ALA A 184 21.41 24.56 5.77
N ASN A 185 20.56 25.31 5.08
CA ASN A 185 20.50 26.77 5.18
C ASN A 185 19.76 27.16 6.45
#